data_AF-A0A7J5EN81-F1
#
_entry.id   AF-A0A7J5EN81-F1
#
_cell.length_a   1.000
_cell.length_b   1.000
_cell.length_c   1.000
_cell.angle_alpha   90.00
_cell.angle_beta   90.00
_cell.angle_gamma   90.00
#
_symmetry.space_group_name_H-M   'P 1'
#
loop_
_entity.id
_entity.type
_entity.pdbx_description
1 polymer ?
#
loop_
_entity_poly.entity_id
_entity_poly.type
_entity_poly.pdbx_seq_one_letter_code
_entity_poly.pdbx_strand_id
1 'polypeptide(L)'
;AEEYRAGHIPGALSIPVGELKARLEELPKRREVVAYCRGPYCVMAIEAVELLRKKGYRAHRMEQGVADWRARGWRIESDGEGAQR
;
A
#
# COMPACT_ATOMS: atom_id res chain seq x y z
N ALA A 1 1.11 1.06 11.05
CA ALA A 1 -0.27 0.60 11.26
C ALA A 1 -1.25 1.78 11.40
N GLU A 2 -0.95 2.79 12.21
CA GLU A 2 -1.86 3.94 12.42
C GLU A 2 -2.30 4.65 11.14
N GLU A 3 -1.37 4.96 10.23
CA GLU A 3 -1.70 5.61 8.94
C GLU A 3 -2.68 4.79 8.09
N TYR A 4 -2.47 3.48 7.99
CA TYR A 4 -3.37 2.58 7.29
C TYR A 4 -4.76 2.55 7.96
N ARG A 5 -4.80 2.43 9.29
CA ARG A 5 -6.07 2.42 10.04
C ARG A 5 -6.88 3.70 9.88
N ALA A 6 -6.20 4.85 9.82
CA ALA A 6 -6.83 6.15 9.60
C ALA A 6 -7.39 6.29 8.16
N GLY A 7 -6.84 5.56 7.20
CA GLY A 7 -7.32 5.53 5.84
C GLY A 7 -6.39 4.81 4.88
N HIS A 8 -6.93 3.92 4.05
CA HIS A 8 -6.20 3.19 3.03
C HIS A 8 -7.05 2.97 1.78
N ILE A 9 -6.39 2.66 0.65
CA ILE A 9 -7.09 2.31 -0.58
C ILE A 9 -7.82 0.98 -0.36
N PRO A 10 -9.08 0.83 -0.81
CA PRO A 10 -9.85 -0.37 -0.56
C PRO A 10 -9.15 -1.66 -0.99
N GLY A 11 -9.11 -2.65 -0.10
CA GLY A 11 -8.43 -3.93 -0.34
C GLY A 11 -6.90 -3.88 -0.35
N ALA A 12 -6.28 -2.76 0.05
CA ALA A 12 -4.83 -2.67 0.23
C ALA A 12 -4.37 -3.60 1.38
N LEU A 13 -3.12 -4.05 1.32
CA LEU A 13 -2.48 -4.80 2.42
C LEU A 13 -1.51 -3.89 3.17
N SER A 14 -1.62 -3.83 4.51
CA SER A 14 -0.66 -3.12 5.36
C SER A 14 0.57 -3.98 5.63
N ILE A 15 1.59 -3.85 4.79
CA ILE A 15 2.89 -4.53 4.96
C ILE A 15 4.01 -3.48 5.06
N PRO A 16 4.58 -3.22 6.26
CA PRO A 16 5.76 -2.38 6.42
C PRO A 16 6.96 -2.92 5.64
N VAL A 17 7.79 -2.04 5.06
CA VAL A 17 8.91 -2.46 4.19
C VAL A 17 9.90 -3.40 4.90
N GLY A 18 10.13 -3.20 6.20
CA GLY A 18 11.01 -4.05 7.01
C GLY A 18 10.48 -5.48 7.20
N GLU A 19 9.16 -5.66 7.11
CA GLU A 19 8.49 -6.96 7.20
C GLU A 19 8.25 -7.60 5.83
N LEU A 20 8.28 -6.80 4.76
CA LEU A 20 7.89 -7.20 3.41
C LEU A 20 8.61 -8.44 2.91
N LYS A 21 9.91 -8.59 3.21
CA LYS A 21 10.69 -9.77 2.81
C LYS A 21 10.18 -11.06 3.45
N ALA A 22 9.75 -11.01 4.70
CA ALA A 22 9.21 -12.16 5.43
C ALA A 22 7.77 -12.48 5.00
N ARG A 23 7.04 -11.48 4.51
CA ARG A 23 5.60 -11.54 4.17
C ARG A 23 5.33 -11.63 2.67
N LEU A 24 6.34 -11.98 1.85
CA LEU A 24 6.20 -12.09 0.40
C LEU A 24 5.09 -13.07 -0.02
N GLU A 25 4.83 -14.10 0.77
CA GLU A 25 3.84 -15.13 0.48
C GLU A 25 2.39 -14.62 0.54
N GLU A 26 2.15 -13.51 1.23
CA GLU A 26 0.84 -12.83 1.27
C GLU A 26 0.55 -12.09 -0.04
N LEU A 27 1.56 -11.87 -0.90
CA LEU A 27 1.41 -11.16 -2.15
C LEU A 27 1.07 -12.10 -3.31
N PRO A 28 0.15 -11.69 -4.21
CA PRO A 28 -0.22 -12.51 -5.36
C PRO A 28 0.93 -12.62 -6.36
N LYS A 29 1.49 -13.82 -6.52
CA LYS A 29 2.65 -14.08 -7.41
C LYS A 29 2.40 -13.84 -8.90
N ARG A 30 1.15 -13.84 -9.36
CA ARG A 30 0.77 -13.71 -10.79
C ARG A 30 0.02 -12.42 -11.12
N ARG A 31 0.01 -11.45 -10.20
CA ARG A 31 -0.63 -10.15 -10.41
C ARG A 31 0.39 -9.04 -10.24
N GLU A 32 0.09 -7.90 -10.82
CA GLU A 32 0.86 -6.69 -10.56
C GLU A 32 0.64 -6.21 -9.12
N VAL A 33 1.71 -5.76 -8.48
CA VAL A 33 1.69 -5.19 -7.13
C VAL A 33 1.91 -3.69 -7.24
N VAL A 34 0.99 -2.90 -6.72
CA VAL A 34 1.15 -1.44 -6.62
C VAL A 34 1.46 -1.10 -5.17
N ALA A 35 2.64 -0.57 -4.92
CA ALA A 35 3.01 -0.06 -3.61
C ALA A 35 2.77 1.46 -3.54
N TYR A 36 2.20 1.93 -2.44
CA TYR A 36 1.98 3.34 -2.17
C TYR A 36 2.27 3.64 -0.70
N CYS A 37 2.37 4.92 -0.37
CA CYS A 37 2.61 5.42 0.99
C CYS A 37 1.82 6.74 1.16
N ARG A 38 2.32 7.69 1.95
CA ARG A 38 1.70 8.99 2.17
C ARG A 38 1.73 9.94 0.97
N GLY A 39 2.64 9.71 0.01
CA GLY A 39 2.77 10.56 -1.17
C GLY A 39 4.16 10.52 -1.80
N PRO A 40 4.48 11.50 -2.67
CA PRO A 40 5.60 11.41 -3.61
C PRO A 40 6.99 11.44 -2.95
N TYR A 41 7.09 11.92 -1.71
CA TYR A 41 8.37 12.00 -0.96
C TYR A 41 8.63 10.79 -0.05
N CYS A 42 7.71 9.82 0.02
CA CYS A 42 7.92 8.64 0.86
C CYS A 42 8.87 7.64 0.19
N VAL A 43 10.06 7.46 0.78
CA VAL A 43 11.10 6.54 0.32
C VAL A 43 10.68 5.07 0.49
N MET A 44 9.86 4.76 1.48
CA MET A 44 9.44 3.38 1.79
C MET A 44 8.72 2.69 0.62
N ALA A 45 7.93 3.43 -0.17
CA ALA A 45 7.27 2.89 -1.35
C ALA A 45 8.26 2.58 -2.48
N ILE A 46 9.36 3.35 -2.58
CA ILE A 46 10.43 3.11 -3.55
C ILE A 46 11.16 1.82 -3.17
N GLU A 47 11.60 1.71 -1.90
CA GLU A 47 12.29 0.54 -1.37
C GLU A 47 11.45 -0.74 -1.50
N ALA A 48 10.13 -0.66 -1.22
CA ALA A 48 9.23 -1.78 -1.38
C ALA A 48 9.19 -2.29 -2.84
N VAL A 49 9.05 -1.39 -3.81
CA VAL A 49 9.02 -1.77 -5.24
C VAL A 49 10.36 -2.36 -5.68
N GLU A 50 11.48 -1.78 -5.26
CA GLU A 50 12.81 -2.34 -5.58
C GLU A 50 12.98 -3.75 -5.00
N LEU A 51 12.58 -3.97 -3.75
CA LEU A 51 12.63 -5.27 -3.10
C LEU A 51 11.75 -6.28 -3.84
N LEU A 52 10.52 -5.91 -4.19
CA LEU A 52 9.58 -6.77 -4.90
C LEU A 52 10.10 -7.16 -6.28
N ARG A 53 10.64 -6.21 -7.04
CA ARG A 53 11.25 -6.47 -8.35
C ARG A 53 12.46 -7.40 -8.24
N LYS A 54 13.34 -7.20 -7.24
CA LYS A 54 14.45 -8.12 -6.93
C LYS A 54 13.99 -9.54 -6.60
N LYS A 55 12.73 -9.72 -6.19
CA LYS A 55 12.09 -11.01 -5.88
C LYS A 55 11.23 -11.56 -7.03
N GLY A 56 11.25 -10.92 -8.19
CA GLY A 56 10.54 -11.38 -9.39
C GLY A 56 9.08 -10.94 -9.48
N TYR A 57 8.61 -10.07 -8.59
CA TYR A 57 7.25 -9.50 -8.70
C TYR A 57 7.21 -8.38 -9.73
N ARG A 58 6.09 -8.32 -10.48
CA ARG A 58 5.75 -7.16 -11.31
C ARG A 58 5.23 -6.06 -10.40
N ALA A 59 6.10 -5.16 -9.96
CA ALA A 59 5.75 -4.12 -9.00
C ALA A 59 5.90 -2.70 -9.57
N HIS A 60 4.95 -1.83 -9.21
CA HIS A 60 4.89 -0.42 -9.60
C HIS A 60 4.69 0.44 -8.35
N ARG A 61 5.25 1.64 -8.39
CA ARG A 61 5.01 2.64 -7.37
C ARG A 61 3.86 3.54 -7.82
N MET A 62 2.89 3.77 -6.95
CA MET A 62 1.99 4.91 -7.09
C MET A 62 2.60 6.09 -6.34
N GLU A 63 2.75 7.23 -7.03
CA GLU A 63 3.37 8.41 -6.44
C GLU A 63 2.43 9.12 -5.46
N GLN A 64 1.13 9.04 -5.74
CA GLN A 64 0.07 9.67 -4.96
C GLN A 64 -0.18 8.90 -3.66
N GLY A 65 -0.59 9.60 -2.62
CA GLY A 65 -0.99 9.01 -1.35
C GLY A 65 -2.50 8.78 -1.26
N VAL A 66 -2.93 8.19 -0.14
CA VAL A 66 -4.36 8.01 0.18
C VAL A 66 -5.12 9.34 0.30
N ALA A 67 -4.43 10.42 0.69
CA ALA A 67 -5.02 11.76 0.75
C ALA A 67 -5.38 12.28 -0.65
N ASP A 68 -4.47 12.15 -1.62
CA ASP A 68 -4.72 12.51 -3.02
C ASP A 68 -5.82 11.64 -3.64
N TRP A 69 -5.82 10.35 -3.31
CA TRP A 69 -6.87 9.40 -3.73
C TRP A 69 -8.24 9.86 -3.25
N ARG A 70 -8.36 10.19 -1.95
CA ARG A 70 -9.60 10.72 -1.36
C ARG A 70 -10.01 12.06 -1.96
N ALA A 71 -9.05 12.96 -2.23
CA ALA A 71 -9.32 14.28 -2.82
C ALA A 71 -9.92 14.18 -4.24
N ARG A 72 -9.70 13.08 -4.95
CA ARG A 72 -10.35 12.76 -6.24
C ARG A 72 -11.80 12.27 -6.11
N GLY A 73 -12.32 12.16 -4.89
CA GLY A 73 -13.65 11.63 -4.61
C GLY A 73 -13.72 10.11 -4.63
N TRP A 74 -12.58 9.41 -4.63
CA TRP A 74 -12.55 7.95 -4.61
C TRP A 74 -12.69 7.40 -3.19
N ARG A 75 -13.35 6.24 -3.07
CA ARG A 75 -13.58 5.56 -1.79
C ARG A 75 -12.24 5.16 -1.14
N ILE A 76 -12.16 5.33 0.18
CA ILE A 76 -11.13 4.75 1.02
C ILE A 76 -11.77 3.84 2.09
N GLU A 77 -10.98 2.95 2.67
CA GLU A 77 -11.33 2.13 3.83
C GLU A 77 -10.57 2.63 5.05
N SER A 78 -11.16 2.49 6.24
CA SER A 78 -10.54 2.82 7.51
C SER A 78 -11.04 1.85 8.57
N ASP A 79 -10.21 1.54 9.57
CA ASP A 79 -10.59 0.61 10.63
C ASP A 79 -11.57 1.26 11.63
N GLY A 80 -11.78 2.58 11.53
CA GLY A 80 -12.74 3.36 12.33
C GLY A 80 -14.14 3.51 11.71
N GLU A 81 -14.30 3.30 10.40
CA GLU A 81 -15.59 3.41 9.69
C GLU A 81 -16.34 2.06 9.55
N GLY A 82 -15.84 1.00 10.18
CA GLY A 82 -16.51 -0.30 10.31
C GLY A 82 -17.34 -0.49 11.58
N ALA A 83 -17.30 0.45 12.53
CA ALA A 83 -17.97 0.34 13.84
C ALA A 83 -19.34 1.05 13.90
N GLN A 84 -19.88 1.49 12.77
CA GLN A 84 -21.20 2.12 12.67
C GLN A 84 -22.06 1.39 11.62
N ARG A 85 -22.44 0.16 11.94
CA ARG A 85 -23.61 -0.52 11.39
C ARG A 85 -24.34 -1.22 12.53
#